data_AF-A0A2M8PJS4-F1
#
_entry.id   AF-A0A2M8PJS4-F1
#
_cell.length_a   1.000
_cell.length_b   1.000
_cell.length_c   1.000
_cell.angle_alpha   90.00
_cell.angle_beta   90.00
_cell.angle_gamma   90.00
#
_symmetry.space_group_name_H-M   'P 1'
#
loop_
_entity.id
_entity.type
_entity.pdbx_description
1 polymer ?
#
loop_
_entity_poly.entity_id
_entity_poly.type
_entity_poly.pdbx_seq_one_letter_code
_entity_poly.pdbx_strand_id
1 'polypeptide(L)'
;TCLSCYKQNFASGQYWSYNLEELAAEYNRYEDIMNYWRETIPDRFLDIRYEDTVSDFENQARRLIEFIGLDWNDACLEPHKQKRTVLTASKAQVTQPVYKTSMEKWRRYEKHLQPLIENLNTK
;
A
#
# COMPACT_ATOMS: atom_id res chain seq x y z
N THR A 1 -1.49 3.21 5.45
CA THR A 1 -1.00 3.93 4.25
C THR A 1 -1.05 5.45 4.44
N CYS A 2 -2.12 6.02 5.01
CA CYS A 2 -2.30 7.47 5.21
C CYS A 2 -1.11 8.19 5.90
N LEU A 3 -0.58 7.65 7.01
CA LEU A 3 0.59 8.26 7.69
C LEU A 3 1.81 8.41 6.76
N SER A 4 2.00 7.49 5.80
CA SER A 4 3.11 7.60 4.86
C SER A 4 2.92 8.77 3.90
N CYS A 5 1.69 9.00 3.44
CA CYS A 5 1.36 10.17 2.62
C CYS A 5 1.54 11.45 3.43
N TYR A 6 1.03 11.49 4.66
CA TYR A 6 1.14 12.66 5.55
C TYR A 6 2.57 13.10 5.85
N LYS A 7 3.49 12.15 5.97
CA LYS A 7 4.90 12.43 6.27
C LYS A 7 5.75 12.73 5.02
N GLN A 8 5.28 12.39 3.84
CA GLN A 8 6.05 12.52 2.62
C GLN A 8 5.89 13.92 2.04
N ASN A 9 6.99 14.67 1.93
CA ASN A 9 6.99 15.92 1.19
C ASN A 9 7.02 15.62 -0.33
N PHE A 10 5.86 15.65 -0.97
CA PHE A 10 5.71 15.53 -2.41
C PHE A 10 6.01 16.85 -3.13
N ALA A 11 6.62 16.75 -4.31
CA ALA A 11 7.01 17.92 -5.10
C ALA A 11 5.81 18.77 -5.56
N SER A 12 4.67 18.14 -5.91
CA SER A 12 3.45 18.84 -6.35
C SER A 12 2.25 17.90 -6.46
N GLY A 13 1.05 18.38 -6.11
CA GLY A 13 -0.23 17.76 -6.46
C GLY A 13 -0.94 17.00 -5.32
N GLN A 14 -0.19 16.43 -4.37
CA GLN A 14 -0.74 15.66 -3.24
C GLN A 14 -1.06 16.55 -2.04
N TYR A 15 -1.66 17.72 -2.26
CA TYR A 15 -1.94 18.69 -1.19
C TYR A 15 -2.87 18.13 -0.11
N TRP A 16 -3.82 17.28 -0.50
CA TRP A 16 -4.71 16.53 0.40
C TRP A 16 -3.98 15.68 1.43
N SER A 17 -2.72 15.31 1.18
CA SER A 17 -1.96 14.46 2.10
C SER A 17 -1.54 15.19 3.37
N TYR A 18 -1.55 16.53 3.41
CA TYR A 18 -1.05 17.32 4.54
C TYR A 18 -2.14 17.81 5.49
N ASN A 19 -3.41 17.54 5.19
CA ASN A 19 -4.54 17.75 6.09
C ASN A 19 -5.13 16.38 6.44
N LEU A 20 -5.24 16.06 7.74
CA LEU A 20 -5.71 14.76 8.20
C LEU A 20 -7.16 14.45 7.81
N GLU A 21 -8.01 15.47 7.71
CA GLU A 21 -9.42 15.31 7.28
C GLU A 21 -9.52 15.08 5.77
N GLU A 22 -8.77 15.86 4.97
CA GLU A 22 -8.72 15.66 3.51
C GLU A 22 -8.10 14.30 3.16
N LEU A 23 -7.09 13.88 3.92
CA LEU A 23 -6.48 12.56 3.82
C LEU A 23 -7.47 11.44 4.14
N ALA A 24 -8.37 11.63 5.12
CA ALA A 24 -9.46 10.70 5.40
C ALA A 24 -10.44 10.64 4.23
N ALA A 25 -10.87 11.79 3.71
CA ALA A 25 -11.78 11.87 2.57
C ALA A 25 -11.22 11.19 1.33
N GLU A 26 -9.91 11.37 1.05
CA GLU A 26 -9.25 10.68 -0.06
C GLU A 26 -9.16 9.17 0.15
N TYR A 27 -8.88 8.72 1.38
CA TYR A 27 -8.87 7.29 1.69
C TYR A 27 -10.26 6.66 1.54
N ASN A 28 -11.32 7.35 1.97
CA ASN A 28 -12.69 6.87 1.81
C ASN A 28 -13.07 6.76 0.32
N ARG A 29 -12.71 7.75 -0.51
CA ARG A 29 -12.89 7.67 -1.97
C ARG A 29 -12.14 6.49 -2.58
N TYR A 30 -10.91 6.25 -2.12
CA TYR A 30 -10.15 5.07 -2.54
C TYR A 30 -10.89 3.78 -2.19
N GLU A 31 -11.39 3.62 -0.95
CA GLU A 31 -12.14 2.44 -0.53
C GLU A 31 -13.40 2.23 -1.39
N ASP A 32 -14.14 3.28 -1.71
CA ASP A 32 -15.33 3.20 -2.58
C ASP A 32 -14.99 2.68 -3.98
N ILE A 33 -13.90 3.17 -4.58
CA ILE A 33 -13.40 2.70 -5.87
C ILE A 33 -12.99 1.23 -5.79
N MET A 34 -12.30 0.83 -4.72
CA MET A 34 -11.89 -0.57 -4.53
C MET A 34 -13.10 -1.48 -4.32
N ASN A 35 -14.13 -1.03 -3.60
CA ASN A 35 -15.40 -1.75 -3.43
C ASN A 35 -16.08 -1.96 -4.79
N TYR A 36 -16.17 -0.89 -5.59
CA TYR A 36 -16.74 -0.95 -6.93
C TYR A 36 -16.05 -2.01 -7.81
N TRP A 37 -14.71 -2.07 -7.81
CA TRP A 37 -13.99 -3.06 -8.62
C TRP A 37 -14.16 -4.50 -8.11
N ARG A 38 -14.19 -4.70 -6.78
CA ARG A 38 -14.50 -6.01 -6.19
C ARG A 38 -15.86 -6.53 -6.63
N GLU A 39 -16.86 -5.66 -6.74
CA GLU A 39 -18.21 -6.04 -7.16
C GLU A 39 -18.33 -6.21 -8.68
N THR A 40 -17.67 -5.35 -9.46
CA THR A 40 -17.86 -5.28 -10.92
C THR A 40 -17.06 -6.35 -11.66
N ILE A 41 -15.87 -6.71 -11.17
CA ILE A 41 -14.96 -7.65 -11.83
C ILE A 41 -14.29 -8.60 -10.83
N PRO A 42 -15.05 -9.34 -10.00
CA PRO A 42 -14.50 -10.18 -8.92
C PRO A 42 -13.44 -11.18 -9.41
N ASP A 43 -13.59 -11.75 -10.61
CA ASP A 43 -12.65 -12.72 -11.17
C ASP A 43 -11.39 -12.08 -11.80
N ARG A 44 -11.37 -10.75 -11.96
CA ARG A 44 -10.26 -9.98 -12.55
C ARG A 44 -9.70 -8.93 -11.61
N PHE A 45 -10.06 -9.00 -10.33
CA PHE A 45 -9.58 -8.13 -9.28
C PHE A 45 -9.01 -8.92 -8.12
N LEU A 46 -7.75 -8.66 -7.76
CA LEU A 46 -7.05 -9.33 -6.67
C LEU A 46 -6.62 -8.32 -5.60
N ASP A 47 -7.18 -8.45 -4.39
CA ASP A 47 -6.69 -7.72 -3.23
C ASP A 47 -5.40 -8.35 -2.69
N ILE A 48 -4.37 -7.53 -2.57
CA ILE A 48 -3.09 -7.86 -1.93
C ILE A 48 -2.90 -6.94 -0.74
N ARG A 49 -3.07 -7.50 0.46
CA ARG A 49 -2.88 -6.77 1.70
C ARG A 49 -1.39 -6.69 2.03
N TYR A 50 -0.93 -5.49 2.37
CA TYR A 50 0.47 -5.22 2.65
C TYR A 50 0.98 -6.09 3.80
N GLU A 51 0.20 -6.18 4.89
CA GLU A 51 0.53 -6.93 6.10
C GLU A 51 0.70 -8.43 5.81
N ASP A 52 -0.18 -9.00 4.99
CA ASP A 52 -0.11 -10.41 4.57
C ASP A 52 1.14 -10.63 3.70
N THR A 53 1.44 -9.69 2.80
CA THR A 53 2.60 -9.75 1.89
C THR A 53 3.94 -9.69 2.62
N VAL A 54 4.10 -8.77 3.58
CA VAL A 54 5.36 -8.72 4.33
C VAL A 54 5.48 -9.86 5.33
N SER A 55 4.36 -10.45 5.76
CA SER A 55 4.34 -11.55 6.71
C SER A 55 4.66 -12.89 6.07
N ASP A 56 4.17 -13.11 4.84
CA ASP A 56 4.25 -14.34 4.06
C ASP A 56 4.49 -14.03 2.57
N PHE A 57 5.70 -13.53 2.27
CA PHE A 57 6.00 -12.93 0.97
C PHE A 57 5.94 -13.93 -0.19
N GLU A 58 6.49 -15.14 -0.02
CA GLU A 58 6.54 -16.13 -1.09
C GLU A 58 5.13 -16.56 -1.50
N ASN A 59 4.26 -16.89 -0.54
CA ASN A 59 2.90 -17.33 -0.87
C ASN A 59 2.08 -16.21 -1.50
N GLN A 60 2.23 -14.96 -1.04
CA GLN A 60 1.55 -13.83 -1.67
C GLN A 60 2.08 -13.54 -3.08
N ALA A 61 3.38 -13.67 -3.31
CA ALA A 61 3.97 -13.54 -4.64
C ALA A 61 3.46 -14.64 -5.58
N ARG A 62 3.43 -15.91 -5.13
CA ARG A 62 2.89 -17.04 -5.90
C ARG A 62 1.42 -16.83 -6.26
N ARG A 63 0.59 -16.44 -5.28
CA ARG A 63 -0.83 -16.11 -5.49
C ARG A 63 -1.03 -15.03 -6.55
N LEU A 64 -0.20 -13.98 -6.54
CA LEU A 64 -0.25 -12.93 -7.56
C LEU A 64 0.09 -13.49 -8.95
N ILE A 65 1.19 -14.25 -9.07
CA ILE A 65 1.65 -14.81 -10.35
C ILE A 65 0.63 -15.79 -10.93
N GLU A 66 0.04 -16.64 -10.10
CA GLU A 66 -1.03 -17.56 -10.48
C GLU A 66 -2.27 -16.79 -10.94
N PHE A 67 -2.68 -15.75 -10.21
CA PHE A 67 -3.86 -14.95 -10.56
C PHE A 67 -3.74 -14.28 -11.94
N ILE A 68 -2.54 -13.81 -12.31
CA ILE A 68 -2.30 -13.21 -13.64
C ILE A 68 -1.97 -14.25 -14.72
N GLY A 69 -2.01 -15.55 -14.40
CA GLY A 69 -1.82 -16.65 -15.35
C GLY A 69 -0.41 -16.77 -15.92
N LEU A 70 0.63 -16.39 -15.14
CA LEU A 70 2.02 -16.51 -15.55
C LEU A 70 2.72 -17.69 -14.85
N ASP A 71 3.76 -18.23 -15.49
CA ASP A 71 4.62 -19.23 -14.87
C ASP A 71 5.48 -18.64 -13.74
N TRP A 72 5.73 -19.44 -12.70
CA TRP A 72 6.55 -19.01 -11.57
C TRP A 72 8.01 -18.80 -11.95
N ASN A 73 8.63 -17.76 -11.37
CA ASN A 73 10.06 -17.49 -11.46
C ASN A 73 10.60 -17.05 -10.09
N ASP A 74 11.67 -17.68 -9.60
CA ASP A 74 12.26 -17.36 -8.30
C ASP A 74 12.77 -15.91 -8.19
N ALA A 75 13.01 -15.23 -9.32
CA ALA A 75 13.33 -13.81 -9.34
C ALA A 75 12.21 -12.93 -8.73
N CYS A 76 10.97 -13.43 -8.64
CA CYS A 76 9.86 -12.78 -7.93
C CYS A 76 10.15 -12.59 -6.43
N LEU A 77 11.02 -13.41 -5.84
CA LEU A 77 11.42 -13.32 -4.43
C LEU A 77 12.55 -12.30 -4.18
N GLU A 78 13.14 -11.77 -5.24
CA GLU A 78 14.29 -10.87 -5.15
C GLU A 78 14.04 -9.51 -5.83
N PRO A 79 12.93 -8.80 -5.53
CA PRO A 79 12.59 -7.55 -6.19
C PRO A 79 13.66 -6.45 -6.01
N HIS A 80 14.40 -6.51 -4.90
CA HIS A 80 15.47 -5.58 -4.56
C HIS A 80 16.72 -5.71 -5.45
N LYS A 81 16.88 -6.83 -6.18
CA LYS A 81 17.99 -7.02 -7.13
C LYS A 81 17.73 -6.40 -8.51
N GLN A 82 16.53 -5.89 -8.75
CA GLN A 82 16.17 -5.25 -10.01
C GLN A 82 16.99 -3.98 -10.25
N LYS A 83 17.61 -3.88 -11.43
CA LYS A 83 18.48 -2.74 -11.80
C LYS A 83 17.74 -1.52 -12.34
N ARG A 84 16.41 -1.59 -12.42
CA ARG A 84 15.59 -0.48 -12.95
C ARG A 84 15.72 0.75 -12.05
N THR A 85 15.78 1.92 -12.67
CA THR A 85 15.76 3.17 -11.91
C THR A 85 14.39 3.37 -11.29
N VAL A 86 14.36 3.49 -9.97
CA VAL A 86 13.14 3.83 -9.21
C VAL A 86 13.15 5.33 -8.90
N LEU A 87 12.15 6.05 -9.41
CA LEU A 87 11.98 7.50 -9.24
C LEU A 87 10.81 7.86 -8.32
N THR A 88 10.46 6.96 -7.40
CA THR A 88 9.36 7.14 -6.44
C THR A 88 9.91 7.54 -5.05
N ALA A 89 9.04 8.11 -4.22
CA ALA A 89 9.34 8.38 -2.81
C ALA A 89 9.79 7.14 -2.02
N SER A 90 9.38 5.94 -2.46
CA SER A 90 9.73 4.66 -1.86
C SER A 90 11.07 4.07 -2.34
N LYS A 91 11.89 4.80 -3.12
CA LYS A 91 13.18 4.31 -3.68
C LYS A 91 14.08 3.63 -2.65
N ALA A 92 14.28 4.25 -1.48
CA ALA A 92 15.12 3.70 -0.42
C ALA A 92 14.54 2.43 0.22
N GLN A 93 13.22 2.22 0.12
CA GLN A 93 12.52 1.07 0.68
C GLN A 93 12.52 -0.11 -0.29
N VAL A 94 12.23 0.12 -1.58
CA VAL A 94 12.10 -0.96 -2.58
C VAL A 94 13.44 -1.57 -3.00
N THR A 95 14.55 -0.92 -2.66
CA THR A 95 15.92 -1.42 -2.88
C THR A 95 16.42 -2.31 -1.76
N GLN A 96 15.60 -2.57 -0.74
CA GLN A 96 15.89 -3.47 0.38
C GLN A 96 15.09 -4.77 0.24
N PRO A 97 15.57 -5.89 0.81
CA PRO A 97 14.75 -7.10 0.97
C PRO A 97 13.44 -6.80 1.70
N VAL A 98 12.42 -7.65 1.52
CA VAL A 98 11.14 -7.48 2.22
C VAL A 98 11.36 -7.51 3.73
N TYR A 99 10.83 -6.51 4.43
CA TYR A 99 10.99 -6.33 5.87
C TYR A 99 9.67 -5.97 6.55
N LYS A 100 9.52 -6.38 7.82
CA LYS A 100 8.30 -6.16 8.62
C LYS A 100 8.32 -4.86 9.44
N THR A 101 9.45 -4.14 9.46
CA THR A 101 9.66 -2.97 10.34
C THR A 101 8.69 -1.81 10.10
N SER A 102 8.01 -1.75 8.95
CA SER A 102 7.02 -0.72 8.63
C SER A 102 5.61 -1.02 9.13
N MET A 103 5.33 -2.24 9.59
CA MET A 103 4.03 -2.59 10.18
C MET A 103 3.76 -1.76 11.43
N GLU A 104 2.51 -1.34 11.60
CA GLU A 104 1.99 -0.67 12.80
C GLU A 104 2.73 0.60 13.24
N LYS A 105 3.58 1.20 12.39
CA LYS A 105 4.28 2.46 12.68
C LYS A 105 3.32 3.59 13.07
N TRP A 106 2.08 3.54 12.57
CA TRP A 106 1.05 4.52 12.86
C TRP A 106 0.60 4.53 14.32
N ARG A 107 0.68 3.39 15.04
CA ARG A 107 0.29 3.29 16.45
C ARG A 107 1.08 4.26 17.34
N ARG A 108 2.34 4.50 17.00
CA ARG A 108 3.20 5.49 17.70
C ARG A 108 2.66 6.92 17.61
N TYR A 109 1.85 7.21 16.61
CA TYR A 109 1.28 8.52 16.31
C TYR A 109 -0.24 8.54 16.46
N GLU A 110 -0.86 7.47 16.98
CA GLU A 110 -2.31 7.31 17.04
C GLU A 110 -3.02 8.52 17.66
N LYS A 111 -2.49 9.06 18.76
CA LYS A 111 -3.01 10.27 19.42
C LYS A 111 -2.99 11.51 18.53
N HIS A 112 -2.07 11.58 17.57
CA HIS A 112 -1.94 12.70 16.63
C HIS A 112 -2.74 12.48 15.34
N LEU A 113 -3.25 11.27 15.12
CA LEU A 113 -4.01 10.89 13.94
C LEU A 113 -5.52 10.91 14.19
N GLN A 114 -5.98 11.45 15.32
CA GLN A 114 -7.41 11.44 15.66
C GLN A 114 -8.30 12.07 14.58
N PRO A 115 -7.98 13.25 14.00
CA PRO A 115 -8.83 13.82 12.95
C PRO A 115 -8.92 12.93 11.71
N LEU A 116 -7.87 12.15 11.41
CA LEU A 116 -7.92 11.14 10.34
C LEU A 116 -8.83 9.99 10.76
N ILE A 117 -8.59 9.38 11.92
CA ILE A 117 -9.29 8.18 12.40
C ILE A 117 -10.80 8.43 12.53
N GLU A 118 -11.20 9.57 13.07
CA GLU A 118 -12.61 9.95 13.28
C GLU A 118 -13.37 10.16 11.96
N ASN A 119 -12.67 10.50 10.88
CA ASN A 119 -13.26 10.76 9.56
C ASN A 119 -13.12 9.58 8.59
N LEU A 120 -12.50 8.47 8.99
CA LEU A 120 -12.48 7.25 8.18
C LEU A 120 -13.86 6.57 8.25
N ASN A 121 -14.33 6.07 7.10
CA ASN A 121 -15.51 5.23 7.08
C ASN A 121 -15.20 3.93 7.84
N THR A 122 -15.78 3.76 9.02
CA THR A 122 -15.77 2.47 9.72
C THR A 122 -16.55 1.46 8.90
N LYS A 123 -15.90 0.35 8.55
CA LYS A 123 -16.58 -0.85 8.05
C LYS A 123 -17.39 -1.51 9.17
#